data_AF-A0A7V4SNV9-F1
#
_entry.id   AF-A0A7V4SNV9-F1
#
_cell.length_a   1.000
_cell.length_b   1.000
_cell.length_c   1.000
_cell.angle_alpha   90.00
_cell.angle_beta   90.00
_cell.angle_gamma   90.00
#
_symmetry.space_group_name_H-M   'P 1'
#
loop_
_entity.id
_entity.type
_entity.pdbx_description
1 polymer ?
#
loop_
_entity_poly.entity_id
_entity_poly.type
_entity_poly.pdbx_seq_one_letter_code
_entity_poly.pdbx_strand_id
1 'polypeptide(L)'
;MQGPCLIEVIPPIGSQASQGLPGTWSLEKDILHLATGSFGTLALPISEISGFSLDGPVLTLFLKQRKVLLARMGGGAQTLLDLLERRWPILRAEALRLTGRGEPHSYACVFGDLDSIAQPGRVVVFEDLLLVFQTGQDLSPIFLPLVENVLLDEEAYALALKGWDGWTFTFSRLGPRLQEFAERVTKARAALSAEASTLLRACLPSLDAFAQMALSSEWLPGRLVSLEELSTLSPDLPGALKALIADLPRRREGEALQRGLAHRDVFFALAPPSTGTPEPEEAPPGPDGGSTESAAPKTGPPPPALLWMAVRRGGRWILEALSEGDRATYAFEAGDEGHKLLSTVLCAPQFSREALYLPMERLTGERAPLAAAARELPFLRDLRARLKVRALHTSFDAWKRTLGL
;
A
#
# COMPACT_ATOMS: atom_id res chain seq x y z
N MET A 1 7.94 -13.82 -28.82
CA MET A 1 9.31 -14.41 -28.65
C MET A 1 9.14 -15.82 -28.15
N GLN A 2 9.96 -16.78 -28.59
CA GLN A 2 9.80 -18.19 -28.24
C GLN A 2 11.12 -18.97 -28.30
N GLY A 3 11.21 -20.08 -27.58
CA GLY A 3 12.36 -20.99 -27.65
C GLY A 3 12.13 -22.33 -26.94
N PRO A 4 12.99 -23.33 -27.16
CA PRO A 4 12.98 -24.56 -26.40
C PRO A 4 13.49 -24.34 -24.97
N CYS A 5 13.02 -25.14 -24.02
CA CYS A 5 13.53 -25.18 -22.66
C CYS A 5 13.25 -26.54 -22.00
N LEU A 6 13.82 -26.74 -20.82
CA LEU A 6 13.42 -27.77 -19.89
C LEU A 6 12.60 -27.10 -18.77
N ILE A 7 11.40 -27.63 -18.54
CA ILE A 7 10.42 -27.06 -17.62
C ILE A 7 10.25 -28.04 -16.46
N GLU A 8 10.53 -27.56 -15.26
CA GLU A 8 10.28 -28.28 -14.02
C GLU A 8 9.33 -27.47 -13.15
N VAL A 9 8.22 -28.08 -12.73
CA VAL A 9 7.27 -27.48 -11.80
C VAL A 9 7.51 -28.11 -10.43
N ILE A 10 7.93 -27.28 -9.49
CA ILE A 10 8.16 -27.68 -8.10
C ILE A 10 6.93 -27.26 -7.28
N PRO A 11 6.13 -28.23 -6.80
CA PRO A 11 4.97 -27.96 -5.94
C PRO A 11 5.42 -27.45 -4.54
N PRO A 12 4.49 -27.01 -3.68
CA PRO A 12 4.85 -26.58 -2.34
C PRO A 12 5.31 -27.78 -1.50
N ILE A 13 5.99 -27.50 -0.38
CA ILE A 13 6.59 -28.50 0.54
C ILE A 13 5.62 -29.66 0.78
N GLY A 14 6.08 -30.90 0.54
CA GLY A 14 5.31 -32.13 0.78
C GLY A 14 4.80 -32.85 -0.47
N SER A 15 5.03 -32.30 -1.67
CA SER A 15 4.73 -32.95 -2.95
C SER A 15 6.02 -33.27 -3.73
N GLN A 16 6.04 -34.38 -4.48
CA GLN A 16 7.22 -34.75 -5.28
C GLN A 16 7.45 -33.75 -6.42
N ALA A 17 8.69 -33.33 -6.59
CA ALA A 17 9.09 -32.52 -7.74
C ALA A 17 8.90 -33.32 -9.03
N SER A 18 8.39 -32.67 -10.08
CA SER A 18 8.37 -33.27 -11.41
C SER A 18 9.80 -33.38 -11.94
N GLN A 19 10.14 -34.48 -12.62
CA GLN A 19 11.38 -34.49 -13.39
C GLN A 19 11.26 -33.47 -14.52
N GLY A 20 12.33 -32.69 -14.77
CA GLY A 20 12.34 -31.69 -15.82
C GLY A 20 11.93 -32.24 -17.18
N LEU A 21 10.86 -31.67 -17.76
CA LEU A 21 10.30 -32.10 -19.02
C LEU A 21 10.77 -31.20 -20.17
N PRO A 22 11.10 -31.74 -21.34
CA PRO A 22 11.34 -30.92 -22.52
C PRO A 22 10.05 -30.17 -22.91
N GLY A 23 10.20 -28.89 -23.21
CA GLY A 23 9.10 -28.01 -23.55
C GLY A 23 9.53 -26.81 -24.38
N THR A 24 8.57 -25.93 -24.61
CA THR A 24 8.80 -24.63 -25.23
C THR A 24 8.22 -23.54 -24.37
N TRP A 25 8.82 -22.36 -24.44
CA TRP A 25 8.29 -21.16 -23.84
C TRP A 25 8.01 -20.14 -24.93
N SER A 26 6.96 -19.35 -24.75
CA SER A 26 6.70 -18.18 -25.58
C SER A 26 6.09 -17.07 -24.74
N LEU A 27 6.47 -15.83 -25.03
CA LEU A 27 5.86 -14.65 -24.42
C LEU A 27 5.00 -13.95 -25.47
N GLU A 28 3.70 -13.85 -25.18
CA GLU A 28 2.71 -13.10 -25.96
C GLU A 28 2.05 -12.07 -25.05
N LYS A 29 2.14 -10.78 -25.43
CA LYS A 29 1.72 -9.65 -24.59
C LYS A 29 2.33 -9.76 -23.19
N ASP A 30 1.51 -9.97 -22.16
CA ASP A 30 1.88 -10.08 -20.75
C ASP A 30 1.71 -11.50 -20.20
N ILE A 31 1.59 -12.50 -21.08
CA ILE A 31 1.36 -13.89 -20.72
C ILE A 31 2.53 -14.74 -21.20
N LEU A 32 3.20 -15.40 -20.24
CA LEU A 32 4.22 -16.40 -20.48
C LEU A 32 3.53 -17.75 -20.66
N HIS A 33 3.59 -18.29 -21.87
CA HIS A 33 3.12 -19.63 -22.20
C HIS A 33 4.28 -20.61 -22.06
N LEU A 34 4.01 -21.71 -21.35
CA LEU A 34 4.94 -22.80 -21.09
C LEU A 34 4.27 -24.09 -21.56
N ALA A 35 4.71 -24.64 -22.69
CA ALA A 35 4.12 -25.84 -23.28
C ALA A 35 5.01 -27.05 -23.06
N THR A 36 4.43 -28.14 -22.54
CA THR A 36 5.09 -29.45 -22.44
C THR A 36 4.25 -30.50 -23.15
N GLY A 37 4.90 -31.55 -23.67
CA GLY A 37 4.18 -32.68 -24.27
C GLY A 37 3.29 -33.45 -23.28
N SER A 38 3.57 -33.34 -21.97
CA SER A 38 2.93 -34.18 -20.94
C SER A 38 1.73 -33.51 -20.26
N PHE A 39 1.75 -32.19 -20.06
CA PHE A 39 0.72 -31.48 -19.27
C PHE A 39 0.05 -30.33 -20.04
N GLY A 40 0.27 -30.22 -21.35
CA GLY A 40 -0.27 -29.16 -22.18
C GLY A 40 0.42 -27.81 -21.97
N THR A 41 -0.31 -26.74 -22.27
CA THR A 41 0.17 -25.36 -22.19
C THR A 41 -0.28 -24.70 -20.89
N LEU A 42 0.69 -24.31 -20.07
CA LEU A 42 0.49 -23.46 -18.90
C LEU A 42 0.63 -21.99 -19.32
N ALA A 43 -0.44 -21.21 -19.18
CA ALA A 43 -0.42 -19.76 -19.39
C ALA A 43 -0.23 -19.06 -18.03
N LEU A 44 0.83 -18.26 -17.91
CA LEU A 44 1.18 -17.52 -16.70
C LEU A 44 1.18 -16.02 -16.99
N PRO A 45 0.18 -15.26 -16.50
CA PRO A 45 0.26 -13.80 -16.51
C PRO A 45 1.51 -13.35 -15.74
N ILE A 46 2.28 -12.41 -16.30
CA ILE A 46 3.48 -11.87 -15.63
C ILE A 46 3.12 -11.29 -14.27
N SER A 47 1.94 -10.67 -14.14
CA SER A 47 1.43 -10.11 -12.87
C SER A 47 1.17 -11.14 -11.76
N GLU A 48 1.06 -12.44 -12.09
CA GLU A 48 0.91 -13.52 -11.10
C GLU A 48 2.24 -14.07 -10.58
N ILE A 49 3.35 -13.70 -11.22
CA ILE A 49 4.69 -14.03 -10.75
C ILE A 49 4.97 -13.19 -9.50
N SER A 50 5.36 -13.81 -8.40
CA SER A 50 5.68 -13.14 -7.14
C SER A 50 7.18 -12.92 -6.95
N GLY A 51 7.97 -13.06 -8.01
CA GLY A 51 9.42 -12.91 -8.00
C GLY A 51 10.09 -13.83 -9.03
N PHE A 52 11.33 -13.54 -9.36
CA PHE A 52 12.14 -14.39 -10.24
C PHE A 52 13.63 -14.24 -9.94
N SER A 53 14.41 -15.26 -10.27
CA SER A 53 15.87 -15.25 -10.12
C SER A 53 16.54 -16.06 -11.23
N LEU A 54 17.74 -15.67 -11.64
CA LEU A 54 18.57 -16.42 -12.57
C LEU A 54 19.80 -16.94 -11.82
N ASP A 55 19.94 -18.26 -11.74
CA ASP A 55 21.11 -18.93 -11.17
C ASP A 55 21.76 -19.81 -12.23
N GLY A 56 22.93 -19.37 -12.71
CA GLY A 56 23.58 -19.94 -13.89
C GLY A 56 22.63 -19.97 -15.11
N PRO A 57 22.33 -21.14 -15.69
CA PRO A 57 21.43 -21.27 -16.83
C PRO A 57 19.97 -21.51 -16.46
N VAL A 58 19.59 -21.39 -15.17
CA VAL A 58 18.25 -21.74 -14.67
C VAL A 58 17.52 -20.48 -14.21
N LEU A 59 16.47 -20.13 -14.94
CA LEU A 59 15.54 -19.07 -14.55
C LEU A 59 14.44 -19.69 -13.66
N THR A 60 14.35 -19.23 -12.42
CA THR A 60 13.30 -19.62 -11.47
C THR A 60 12.23 -18.55 -11.41
N LEU A 61 10.98 -18.93 -11.63
CA LEU A 61 9.80 -18.10 -11.42
C LEU A 61 9.11 -18.54 -10.13
N PHE A 62 8.91 -17.58 -9.23
CA PHE A 62 8.20 -17.81 -7.98
C PHE A 62 6.72 -17.51 -8.19
N LEU A 63 5.87 -18.47 -7.88
CA LEU A 63 4.43 -18.34 -7.84
C LEU A 63 3.99 -18.65 -6.40
N LYS A 64 2.79 -18.23 -6.01
CA LYS A 64 2.28 -18.31 -4.62
C LYS A 64 2.44 -19.67 -3.95
N GLN A 65 2.20 -20.73 -4.70
CA GLN A 65 2.17 -22.10 -4.18
C GLN A 65 3.16 -23.01 -4.88
N ARG A 66 3.95 -22.52 -5.83
CA ARG A 66 4.85 -23.37 -6.62
C ARG A 66 5.98 -22.55 -7.21
N LYS A 67 7.05 -23.23 -7.60
CA LYS A 67 8.12 -22.65 -8.41
C LYS A 67 8.11 -23.28 -9.78
N VAL A 68 8.47 -22.50 -10.78
CA VAL A 68 8.67 -23.00 -12.15
C VAL A 68 10.12 -22.72 -12.53
N LEU A 69 10.85 -23.77 -12.86
CA LEU A 69 12.25 -23.71 -13.25
C LEU A 69 12.31 -23.88 -14.75
N LEU A 70 12.98 -22.95 -15.41
CA LEU A 70 13.22 -22.94 -16.84
C LEU A 70 14.73 -23.07 -17.07
N ALA A 71 15.16 -24.24 -17.50
CA ALA A 71 16.56 -24.55 -17.77
C ALA A 71 16.79 -24.76 -19.27
N ARG A 72 18.06 -24.78 -19.68
CA ARG A 72 18.49 -25.07 -21.07
C ARG A 72 17.85 -24.15 -22.12
N MET A 73 17.58 -22.89 -21.77
CA MET A 73 16.99 -21.90 -22.66
C MET A 73 18.01 -21.28 -23.65
N GLY A 74 19.30 -21.63 -23.53
CA GLY A 74 20.37 -20.94 -24.25
C GLY A 74 20.38 -19.45 -23.89
N GLY A 75 20.58 -18.58 -24.88
CA GLY A 75 20.47 -17.11 -24.71
C GLY A 75 19.06 -16.62 -24.32
N GLY A 76 18.03 -17.46 -24.47
CA GLY A 76 16.65 -17.11 -24.14
C GLY A 76 16.41 -16.84 -22.65
N ALA A 77 17.22 -17.40 -21.75
CA ALA A 77 17.10 -17.15 -20.31
C ALA A 77 17.36 -15.68 -19.97
N GLN A 78 18.47 -15.11 -20.47
CA GLN A 78 18.81 -13.71 -20.25
C GLN A 78 17.80 -12.79 -20.93
N THR A 79 17.39 -13.10 -22.16
CA THR A 79 16.38 -12.28 -22.86
C THR A 79 15.05 -12.26 -22.11
N LEU A 80 14.59 -13.39 -21.58
CA LEU A 80 13.38 -13.44 -20.77
C LEU A 80 13.56 -12.69 -19.44
N LEU A 81 14.71 -12.84 -18.78
CA LEU A 81 15.03 -12.10 -17.55
C LEU A 81 14.95 -10.58 -17.79
N ASP A 82 15.63 -10.07 -18.82
CA ASP A 82 15.65 -8.63 -19.14
C ASP A 82 14.23 -8.08 -19.39
N LEU A 83 13.35 -8.89 -19.97
CA LEU A 83 11.95 -8.53 -20.20
C LEU A 83 11.12 -8.55 -18.91
N LEU A 84 11.32 -9.56 -18.06
CA LEU A 84 10.69 -9.62 -16.76
C LEU A 84 11.12 -8.41 -15.92
N GLU A 85 12.41 -8.11 -15.83
CA GLU A 85 12.92 -6.95 -15.08
C GLU A 85 12.33 -5.60 -15.53
N ARG A 86 11.98 -5.47 -16.81
CA ARG A 86 11.37 -4.25 -17.36
C ARG A 86 9.88 -4.17 -17.10
N ARG A 87 9.15 -5.27 -17.26
CA ARG A 87 7.66 -5.26 -17.29
C ARG A 87 7.03 -5.69 -15.98
N TRP A 88 7.63 -6.68 -15.32
CA TRP A 88 7.07 -7.29 -14.13
C TRP A 88 6.81 -6.27 -13.01
N PRO A 89 7.70 -5.33 -12.65
CA PRO A 89 7.44 -4.42 -11.54
C PRO A 89 6.16 -3.61 -11.71
N ILE A 90 5.86 -3.14 -12.92
CA ILE A 90 4.67 -2.33 -13.19
C ILE A 90 3.40 -3.18 -13.19
N LEU A 91 3.41 -4.31 -13.91
CA LEU A 91 2.25 -5.22 -13.99
C LEU A 91 1.91 -5.83 -12.63
N ARG A 92 2.95 -6.16 -11.85
CA ARG A 92 2.79 -6.70 -10.51
C ARG A 92 2.28 -5.62 -9.55
N ALA A 93 2.79 -4.39 -9.65
CA ALA A 93 2.28 -3.26 -8.87
C ALA A 93 0.79 -3.01 -9.15
N GLU A 94 0.38 -3.03 -10.41
CA GLU A 94 -1.02 -2.85 -10.81
C GLU A 94 -1.92 -3.94 -10.22
N ALA A 95 -1.52 -5.22 -10.35
CA ALA A 95 -2.26 -6.34 -9.77
C ALA A 95 -2.34 -6.26 -8.24
N LEU A 96 -1.31 -5.73 -7.59
CA LEU A 96 -1.29 -5.52 -6.15
C LEU A 96 -1.89 -4.17 -5.72
N ARG A 97 -2.42 -3.36 -6.65
CA ARG A 97 -2.99 -2.03 -6.34
C ARG A 97 -1.95 -1.08 -5.69
N LEU A 98 -0.71 -1.18 -6.13
CA LEU A 98 0.45 -0.41 -5.68
C LEU A 98 1.00 0.53 -6.76
N THR A 99 0.24 0.86 -7.81
CA THR A 99 0.67 1.89 -8.76
C THR A 99 0.52 3.26 -8.11
N GLY A 100 1.65 3.92 -7.86
CA GLY A 100 1.70 5.25 -7.26
C GLY A 100 1.38 6.36 -8.25
N ARG A 101 1.45 7.60 -7.77
CA ARG A 101 1.26 8.79 -8.61
C ARG A 101 2.51 9.14 -9.43
N GLY A 102 2.27 9.80 -10.57
CA GLY A 102 3.33 10.25 -11.47
C GLY A 102 3.93 9.15 -12.34
N GLU A 103 4.94 9.53 -13.13
CA GLU A 103 5.65 8.60 -14.02
C GLU A 103 6.68 7.78 -13.22
N PRO A 104 6.65 6.44 -13.29
CA PRO A 104 7.58 5.59 -12.56
C PRO A 104 9.00 5.68 -13.09
N HIS A 105 9.99 5.76 -12.19
CA HIS A 105 11.42 5.77 -12.56
C HIS A 105 12.15 4.58 -11.94
N SER A 106 12.85 3.80 -12.76
CA SER A 106 13.50 2.57 -12.31
C SER A 106 15.02 2.70 -12.20
N TYR A 107 15.55 2.15 -11.11
CA TYR A 107 16.97 2.12 -10.77
C TYR A 107 17.38 0.70 -10.42
N ALA A 108 18.49 0.21 -10.98
CA ALA A 108 19.14 -1.01 -10.52
C ALA A 108 20.01 -0.66 -9.31
N CYS A 109 19.96 -1.47 -8.27
CA CYS A 109 20.69 -1.23 -7.03
C CYS A 109 20.93 -2.53 -6.27
N VAL A 110 21.64 -2.42 -5.15
CA VAL A 110 21.82 -3.48 -4.19
C VAL A 110 21.23 -3.04 -2.85
N PHE A 111 20.45 -3.94 -2.26
CA PHE A 111 19.77 -3.75 -0.98
C PHE A 111 20.53 -4.47 0.13
N GLY A 112 20.55 -3.88 1.31
CA GLY A 112 21.10 -4.52 2.50
C GLY A 112 21.60 -3.47 3.46
N ASP A 113 21.50 -3.78 4.75
CA ASP A 113 22.26 -3.05 5.76
C ASP A 113 23.75 -3.39 5.64
N LEU A 114 24.62 -2.61 6.30
CA LEU A 114 26.07 -2.87 6.33
C LEU A 114 26.42 -4.31 6.76
N ASP A 115 25.57 -4.90 7.63
CA ASP A 115 25.75 -6.26 8.18
C ASP A 115 24.95 -7.35 7.45
N SER A 116 24.14 -6.99 6.45
CA SER A 116 23.28 -7.94 5.74
C SER A 116 23.92 -8.42 4.44
N ILE A 117 23.56 -9.64 3.98
CA ILE A 117 23.95 -10.09 2.64
C ILE A 117 23.29 -9.17 1.62
N ALA A 118 24.12 -8.44 0.89
CA ALA A 118 23.70 -7.49 -0.11
C ALA A 118 22.96 -8.22 -1.26
N GLN A 119 21.69 -7.88 -1.47
CA GLN A 119 20.82 -8.51 -2.48
C GLN A 119 20.65 -7.59 -3.69
N PRO A 120 21.01 -8.03 -4.91
CA PRO A 120 20.76 -7.24 -6.09
C PRO A 120 19.26 -7.15 -6.38
N GLY A 121 18.85 -6.03 -6.96
CA GLY A 121 17.54 -5.89 -7.54
C GLY A 121 17.28 -4.49 -8.06
N ARG A 122 16.03 -4.04 -7.97
CA ARG A 122 15.58 -2.78 -8.58
C ARG A 122 14.64 -2.04 -7.66
N VAL A 123 14.69 -0.72 -7.71
CA VAL A 123 13.69 0.15 -7.10
C VAL A 123 12.96 0.92 -8.18
N VAL A 124 11.64 1.04 -8.04
CA VAL A 124 10.79 1.91 -8.86
C VAL A 124 10.27 3.04 -7.99
N VAL A 125 10.51 4.28 -8.39
CA VAL A 125 10.13 5.49 -7.68
C VAL A 125 8.87 6.10 -8.29
N PHE A 126 7.84 6.30 -7.47
CA PHE A 126 6.67 7.13 -7.73
C PHE A 126 6.70 8.38 -6.84
N GLU A 127 5.72 9.26 -6.97
CA GLU A 127 5.61 10.48 -6.16
C GLU A 127 5.22 10.22 -4.70
N ASP A 128 4.59 9.09 -4.40
CA ASP A 128 4.06 8.74 -3.08
C ASP A 128 4.58 7.40 -2.52
N LEU A 129 5.28 6.60 -3.34
CA LEU A 129 5.82 5.31 -2.91
C LEU A 129 7.06 4.88 -3.69
N LEU A 130 7.83 4.00 -3.08
CA LEU A 130 8.90 3.23 -3.72
C LEU A 130 8.48 1.76 -3.77
N LEU A 131 8.72 1.09 -4.89
CA LEU A 131 8.59 -0.36 -4.98
C LEU A 131 9.97 -0.97 -5.05
N VAL A 132 10.31 -1.74 -4.02
CA VAL A 132 11.53 -2.51 -3.93
C VAL A 132 11.27 -3.89 -4.53
N PHE A 133 12.11 -4.27 -5.48
CA PHE A 133 12.17 -5.61 -6.05
C PHE A 133 13.52 -6.24 -5.71
N GLN A 134 13.52 -7.17 -4.76
CA GLN A 134 14.68 -8.01 -4.47
C GLN A 134 14.61 -9.29 -5.31
N THR A 135 15.76 -9.73 -5.84
CA THR A 135 15.83 -10.95 -6.65
C THR A 135 15.21 -12.14 -5.91
N GLY A 136 14.26 -12.83 -6.56
CA GLY A 136 13.54 -13.98 -6.00
C GLY A 136 12.46 -13.64 -4.97
N GLN A 137 12.21 -12.37 -4.67
CA GLN A 137 11.16 -11.92 -3.76
C GLN A 137 10.06 -11.16 -4.50
N ASP A 138 8.93 -10.96 -3.81
CA ASP A 138 7.81 -10.15 -4.32
C ASP A 138 8.08 -8.66 -4.13
N LEU A 139 7.19 -7.82 -4.65
CA LEU A 139 7.29 -6.38 -4.45
C LEU A 139 7.11 -6.02 -2.97
N SER A 140 8.06 -5.24 -2.45
CA SER A 140 7.97 -4.62 -1.13
C SER A 140 7.75 -3.11 -1.28
N PRO A 141 6.58 -2.57 -0.89
CA PRO A 141 6.34 -1.14 -0.95
C PRO A 141 6.96 -0.41 0.24
N ILE A 142 7.57 0.74 -0.03
CA ILE A 142 7.95 1.75 0.96
C ILE A 142 7.13 3.00 0.67
N PHE A 143 6.18 3.32 1.54
CA PHE A 143 5.33 4.50 1.37
C PHE A 143 6.08 5.75 1.81
N LEU A 144 6.26 6.71 0.90
CA LEU A 144 7.04 7.92 1.16
C LEU A 144 6.47 8.80 2.30
N PRO A 145 5.14 8.85 2.57
CA PRO A 145 4.64 9.53 3.77
C PRO A 145 5.15 8.95 5.09
N LEU A 146 5.58 7.68 5.10
CA LEU A 146 6.10 6.98 6.29
C LEU A 146 7.63 7.02 6.40
N VAL A 147 8.31 7.62 5.43
CA VAL A 147 9.75 7.89 5.50
C VAL A 147 9.95 9.15 6.34
N GLU A 148 10.68 9.05 7.43
CA GLU A 148 11.06 10.19 8.27
C GLU A 148 12.22 10.96 7.62
N ASN A 149 13.29 10.25 7.27
CA ASN A 149 14.52 10.85 6.79
C ASN A 149 15.07 10.17 5.53
N VAL A 150 15.71 10.96 4.69
CA VAL A 150 16.46 10.54 3.50
C VAL A 150 17.91 10.96 3.71
N LEU A 151 18.81 10.00 3.92
CA LEU A 151 20.20 10.24 4.27
C LEU A 151 21.09 9.76 3.12
N LEU A 152 21.81 10.68 2.49
CA LEU A 152 22.80 10.37 1.47
C LEU A 152 24.17 10.24 2.14
N ASP A 153 24.76 9.05 2.04
CA ASP A 153 26.13 8.79 2.45
C ASP A 153 27.02 8.75 1.20
N GLU A 154 27.70 9.86 0.94
CA GLU A 154 28.59 10.01 -0.21
C GLU A 154 29.83 9.11 -0.10
N GLU A 155 30.31 8.84 1.13
CA GLU A 155 31.49 8.00 1.37
C GLU A 155 31.19 6.52 1.12
N ALA A 156 30.05 6.03 1.64
CA ALA A 156 29.58 4.67 1.42
C ALA A 156 28.88 4.48 0.05
N TYR A 157 28.68 5.57 -0.69
CA TYR A 157 27.95 5.60 -1.96
C TYR A 157 26.57 4.95 -1.87
N ALA A 158 25.83 5.35 -0.83
CA ALA A 158 24.57 4.76 -0.44
C ALA A 158 23.53 5.82 -0.07
N LEU A 159 22.25 5.49 -0.27
CA LEU A 159 21.12 6.23 0.25
C LEU A 159 20.43 5.39 1.32
N ALA A 160 20.31 5.90 2.53
CA ALA A 160 19.53 5.27 3.58
C ALA A 160 18.20 6.01 3.77
N LEU A 161 17.10 5.26 3.81
CA LEU A 161 15.80 5.76 4.22
C LEU A 161 15.54 5.30 5.64
N LYS A 162 15.14 6.22 6.51
CA LYS A 162 14.68 5.89 7.85
C LYS A 162 13.17 6.06 7.90
N GLY A 163 12.46 5.00 8.26
CA GLY A 163 11.03 5.00 8.53
C GLY A 163 10.72 5.72 9.82
N TRP A 164 9.51 6.29 9.89
CA TRP A 164 8.99 6.91 11.09
C TRP A 164 8.90 5.96 12.29
N ASP A 165 8.67 4.67 12.05
CA ASP A 165 8.68 3.61 13.04
C ASP A 165 10.07 3.03 13.33
N GLY A 166 11.13 3.67 12.81
CA GLY A 166 12.51 3.38 13.13
C GLY A 166 13.18 2.31 12.26
N TRP A 167 12.49 1.74 11.25
CA TRP A 167 13.18 0.89 10.28
C TRP A 167 14.17 1.70 9.45
N THR A 168 15.22 1.05 8.98
CA THR A 168 16.17 1.63 8.02
C THR A 168 16.23 0.75 6.79
N PHE A 169 16.31 1.36 5.62
CA PHE A 169 16.44 0.66 4.36
C PHE A 169 17.48 1.35 3.48
N THR A 170 18.52 0.61 3.10
CA THR A 170 19.69 1.17 2.40
C THR A 170 19.75 0.70 0.95
N PHE A 171 19.99 1.65 0.06
CA PHE A 171 20.20 1.46 -1.37
C PHE A 171 21.65 1.79 -1.69
N SER A 172 22.37 0.84 -2.29
CA SER A 172 23.77 1.02 -2.69
C SER A 172 23.98 0.62 -4.15
N ARG A 173 25.20 0.85 -4.65
CA ARG A 173 25.63 0.48 -6.03
C ARG A 173 24.72 1.02 -7.14
N LEU A 174 24.16 2.21 -6.93
CA LEU A 174 23.37 2.93 -7.95
C LEU A 174 24.24 3.52 -9.07
N GLY A 175 25.57 3.42 -8.96
CA GLY A 175 26.52 4.04 -9.87
C GLY A 175 26.24 5.54 -10.01
N PRO A 176 26.54 6.16 -11.17
CA PRO A 176 26.40 7.60 -11.37
C PRO A 176 24.96 8.14 -11.19
N ARG A 177 23.97 7.25 -11.02
CA ARG A 177 22.57 7.59 -10.78
C ARG A 177 22.21 7.75 -9.30
N LEU A 178 23.16 7.58 -8.36
CA LEU A 178 22.90 7.76 -6.92
C LEU A 178 22.30 9.14 -6.61
N GLN A 179 22.92 10.21 -7.12
CA GLN A 179 22.46 11.59 -6.91
C GLN A 179 21.07 11.81 -7.52
N GLU A 180 20.86 11.36 -8.77
CA GLU A 180 19.56 11.44 -9.45
C GLU A 180 18.45 10.74 -8.64
N PHE A 181 18.76 9.56 -8.08
CA PHE A 181 17.84 8.81 -7.24
C PHE A 181 17.52 9.55 -5.93
N ALA A 182 18.55 10.04 -5.23
CA ALA A 182 18.40 10.80 -3.99
C ALA A 182 17.56 12.07 -4.17
N GLU A 183 17.82 12.83 -5.23
CA GLU A 183 17.06 14.02 -5.60
C GLU A 183 15.60 13.70 -5.88
N ARG A 184 15.33 12.58 -6.57
CA ARG A 184 13.96 12.18 -6.90
C ARG A 184 13.17 11.79 -5.65
N VAL A 185 13.76 11.02 -4.74
CA VAL A 185 13.11 10.65 -3.48
C VAL A 185 12.85 11.90 -2.62
N THR A 186 13.84 12.78 -2.51
CA THR A 186 13.71 14.05 -1.76
C THR A 186 12.64 14.95 -2.37
N LYS A 187 12.58 15.06 -3.71
CA LYS A 187 11.55 15.83 -4.42
C LYS A 187 10.15 15.27 -4.20
N ALA A 188 9.98 13.95 -4.26
CA ALA A 188 8.71 13.28 -4.00
C ALA A 188 8.23 13.55 -2.55
N ARG A 189 9.14 13.45 -1.57
CA ARG A 189 8.88 13.83 -0.17
C ARG A 189 8.47 15.29 -0.01
N ALA A 190 9.17 16.21 -0.67
CA ALA A 190 8.81 17.63 -0.64
C ALA A 190 7.43 17.90 -1.26
N ALA A 191 7.04 17.18 -2.31
CA ALA A 191 5.71 17.28 -2.91
C ALA A 191 4.61 16.84 -1.94
N LEU A 192 4.81 15.73 -1.20
CA LEU A 192 3.88 15.28 -0.16
C LEU A 192 3.74 16.31 0.97
N SER A 193 4.83 16.98 1.34
CA SER A 193 4.78 18.05 2.34
C SER A 193 4.02 19.29 1.85
N ALA A 194 4.21 19.67 0.58
CA ALA A 194 3.42 20.75 -0.04
C ALA A 194 1.92 20.39 -0.13
N GLU A 195 1.59 19.13 -0.42
CA GLU A 195 0.21 18.62 -0.37
C GLU A 195 -0.36 18.69 1.05
N ALA A 196 0.38 18.22 2.06
CA ALA A 196 -0.03 18.32 3.47
C ALA A 196 -0.28 19.78 3.88
N SER A 197 0.58 20.71 3.48
CA SER A 197 0.42 22.15 3.74
C SER A 197 -0.88 22.69 3.14
N THR A 198 -1.22 22.25 1.92
CA THR A 198 -2.47 22.63 1.24
C THR A 198 -3.69 22.09 2.00
N LEU A 199 -3.67 20.82 2.42
CA LEU A 199 -4.76 20.19 3.18
C LEU A 199 -4.93 20.86 4.55
N LEU A 200 -3.84 21.12 5.26
CA LEU A 200 -3.85 21.77 6.57
C LEU A 200 -4.42 23.18 6.51
N ARG A 201 -4.02 23.98 5.52
CA ARG A 201 -4.57 25.33 5.34
C ARG A 201 -6.07 25.32 5.07
N ALA A 202 -6.56 24.32 4.33
CA ALA A 202 -7.97 24.16 4.04
C ALA A 202 -8.78 23.72 5.27
N CYS A 203 -8.26 22.79 6.07
CA CYS A 203 -9.01 22.17 7.18
C CYS A 203 -8.82 22.89 8.52
N LEU A 204 -7.67 23.54 8.72
CA LEU A 204 -7.27 24.14 10.00
C LEU A 204 -6.74 25.57 9.76
N PRO A 205 -7.55 26.47 9.16
CA PRO A 205 -7.12 27.81 8.79
C PRO A 205 -6.76 28.71 9.98
N SER A 206 -7.17 28.33 11.20
CA SER A 206 -6.86 29.06 12.43
C SER A 206 -5.43 28.84 12.94
N LEU A 207 -4.70 27.85 12.41
CA LEU A 207 -3.31 27.62 12.77
C LEU A 207 -2.41 28.70 12.17
N ASP A 208 -1.43 29.17 12.93
CA ASP A 208 -0.43 30.08 12.42
C ASP A 208 0.48 29.42 11.37
N ALA A 209 1.23 30.24 10.62
CA ALA A 209 2.07 29.77 9.53
C ALA A 209 3.22 28.85 9.98
N PHE A 210 3.74 29.04 11.19
CA PHE A 210 4.83 28.22 11.72
C PHE A 210 4.32 26.82 12.10
N ALA A 211 3.17 26.75 12.78
CA ALA A 211 2.47 25.51 13.08
C ALA A 211 2.10 24.76 11.80
N GLN A 212 1.56 25.45 10.79
CA GLN A 212 1.24 24.84 9.49
C GLN A 212 2.49 24.25 8.83
N MET A 213 3.62 24.96 8.86
CA MET A 213 4.88 24.49 8.30
C MET A 213 5.38 23.23 9.01
N ALA A 214 5.48 23.26 10.35
CA ALA A 214 5.95 22.14 11.16
C ALA A 214 5.04 20.89 11.01
N LEU A 215 3.72 21.09 11.00
CA LEU A 215 2.78 20.00 10.78
C LEU A 215 2.88 19.46 9.35
N SER A 216 3.10 20.31 8.34
CA SER A 216 3.19 19.84 6.95
C SER A 216 4.44 19.02 6.63
N SER A 217 5.51 19.10 7.43
CA SER A 217 6.68 18.23 7.26
C SER A 217 6.52 16.87 7.94
N GLU A 218 5.77 16.82 9.04
CA GLU A 218 5.60 15.62 9.87
C GLU A 218 4.30 14.86 9.62
N TRP A 219 3.18 15.57 9.47
CA TRP A 219 1.84 15.01 9.36
C TRP A 219 1.39 14.87 7.91
N LEU A 220 2.07 13.96 7.21
CA LEU A 220 1.88 13.74 5.78
C LEU A 220 0.66 12.87 5.44
N PRO A 221 0.19 12.90 4.18
CA PRO A 221 -1.02 12.19 3.81
C PRO A 221 -1.02 10.70 4.16
N GLY A 222 -2.05 10.25 4.87
CA GLY A 222 -2.28 8.88 5.33
C GLY A 222 -1.57 8.51 6.64
N ARG A 223 -0.59 9.29 7.11
CA ARG A 223 0.16 8.99 8.35
C ARG A 223 -0.70 9.31 9.58
N LEU A 224 -1.03 8.29 10.38
CA LEU A 224 -1.64 8.46 11.70
C LEU A 224 -0.57 8.92 12.69
N VAL A 225 -0.79 10.09 13.28
CA VAL A 225 0.08 10.66 14.32
C VAL A 225 -0.74 10.89 15.57
N SER A 226 -0.18 10.58 16.75
CA SER A 226 -0.89 10.75 18.01
C SER A 226 -1.18 12.24 18.28
N LEU A 227 -2.29 12.54 18.95
CA LEU A 227 -2.63 13.90 19.34
C LEU A 227 -1.58 14.47 20.28
N GLU A 228 -0.92 13.63 21.08
CA GLU A 228 0.21 14.03 21.93
C GLU A 228 1.38 14.55 21.08
N GLU A 229 1.87 13.76 20.11
CA GLU A 229 2.94 14.18 19.19
C GLU A 229 2.55 15.42 18.41
N LEU A 230 1.35 15.47 17.83
CA LEU A 230 0.91 16.64 17.08
C LEU A 230 0.83 17.90 17.95
N SER A 231 0.48 17.76 19.24
CA SER A 231 0.45 18.89 20.19
C SER A 231 1.84 19.42 20.52
N THR A 232 2.90 18.60 20.38
CA THR A 232 4.28 19.06 20.55
C THR A 232 4.72 19.97 19.39
N LEU A 233 4.19 19.73 18.19
CA LEU A 233 4.43 20.56 17.00
C LEU A 233 3.61 21.84 17.03
N SER A 234 2.38 21.78 17.54
CA SER A 234 1.48 22.93 17.67
C SER A 234 0.56 22.80 18.88
N PRO A 235 0.80 23.55 19.98
CA PRO A 235 -0.01 23.48 21.19
C PRO A 235 -1.49 23.85 21.00
N ASP A 236 -1.82 24.66 19.99
CA ASP A 236 -3.19 25.09 19.69
C ASP A 236 -3.98 24.08 18.85
N LEU A 237 -3.28 23.09 18.28
CA LEU A 237 -3.89 22.09 17.39
C LEU A 237 -5.05 21.31 18.01
N PRO A 238 -5.01 20.85 19.28
CA PRO A 238 -6.16 20.16 19.89
C PRO A 238 -7.44 21.00 19.85
N GLY A 239 -7.33 22.31 20.08
CA GLY A 239 -8.45 23.25 19.98
C GLY A 239 -8.98 23.37 18.55
N ALA A 240 -8.07 23.52 17.59
CA ALA A 240 -8.41 23.60 16.17
C ALA A 240 -9.06 22.30 15.65
N LEU A 241 -8.53 21.13 16.02
CA LEU A 241 -9.12 19.83 15.67
C LEU A 241 -10.50 19.65 16.27
N LYS A 242 -10.70 20.04 17.53
CA LYS A 242 -12.03 19.99 18.16
C LYS A 242 -13.05 20.85 17.41
N ALA A 243 -12.66 22.07 17.01
CA ALA A 243 -13.51 22.94 16.21
C ALA A 243 -13.83 22.31 14.85
N LEU A 244 -12.81 21.80 14.14
CA LEU A 244 -13.00 21.10 12.88
C LEU A 244 -13.98 19.91 13.02
N ILE A 245 -13.77 19.04 14.02
CA ILE A 245 -14.62 17.86 14.24
C ILE A 245 -16.07 18.25 14.50
N ALA A 246 -16.33 19.37 15.17
CA ALA A 246 -17.69 19.84 15.44
C ALA A 246 -18.49 20.14 14.15
N ASP A 247 -17.78 20.50 13.07
CA ASP A 247 -18.36 20.83 11.77
C ASP A 247 -18.44 19.61 10.82
N LEU A 248 -17.86 18.46 11.20
CA LEU A 248 -17.85 17.27 10.34
C LEU A 248 -19.11 16.41 10.47
N PRO A 249 -19.47 15.63 9.41
CA PRO A 249 -20.65 14.76 9.42
C PRO A 249 -20.69 13.76 10.59
N ARG A 250 -19.54 13.23 11.00
CA ARG A 250 -19.40 12.23 12.07
C ARG A 250 -18.96 12.80 13.42
N ARG A 251 -19.33 14.05 13.72
CA ARG A 251 -18.94 14.71 14.98
C ARG A 251 -19.30 13.90 16.24
N ARG A 252 -20.47 13.26 16.26
CA ARG A 252 -20.97 12.51 17.43
C ARG A 252 -20.12 11.27 17.69
N GLU A 253 -19.79 10.55 16.63
CA GLU A 253 -18.89 9.40 16.66
C GLU A 253 -17.49 9.83 17.10
N GLY A 254 -16.98 10.92 16.54
CA GLY A 254 -15.67 11.44 16.91
C GLY A 254 -15.57 11.82 18.39
N GLU A 255 -16.54 12.56 18.91
CA GLU A 255 -16.62 12.93 20.32
C GLU A 255 -16.73 11.70 21.25
N ALA A 256 -17.49 10.69 20.84
CA ALA A 256 -17.66 9.46 21.63
C ALA A 256 -16.40 8.58 21.67
N LEU A 257 -15.65 8.52 20.56
CA LEU A 257 -14.39 7.79 20.48
C LEU A 257 -13.32 8.41 21.40
N GLN A 258 -13.19 9.73 21.40
CA GLN A 258 -12.16 10.42 22.19
C GLN A 258 -12.46 10.51 23.69
N ARG A 259 -13.75 10.40 24.08
CA ARG A 259 -14.17 10.66 25.46
C ARG A 259 -13.40 9.80 26.48
N GLY A 260 -12.68 10.46 27.38
CA GLY A 260 -11.95 9.79 28.47
C GLY A 260 -10.67 9.05 28.02
N LEU A 261 -10.21 9.29 26.79
CA LEU A 261 -8.90 8.81 26.32
C LEU A 261 -7.81 9.86 26.55
N ALA A 262 -6.58 9.40 26.77
CA ALA A 262 -5.42 10.28 26.76
C ALA A 262 -5.03 10.66 25.33
N HIS A 263 -4.33 11.78 25.13
CA HIS A 263 -3.92 12.25 23.80
C HIS A 263 -3.03 11.24 23.05
N ARG A 264 -2.22 10.44 23.77
CA ARG A 264 -1.42 9.35 23.21
C ARG A 264 -2.22 8.19 22.63
N ASP A 265 -3.51 8.11 22.95
CA ASP A 265 -4.43 7.06 22.50
C ASP A 265 -5.39 7.54 21.40
N VAL A 266 -5.25 8.79 20.94
CA VAL A 266 -6.05 9.40 19.89
C VAL A 266 -5.11 9.80 18.76
N PHE A 267 -5.37 9.34 17.55
CA PHE A 267 -4.52 9.54 16.39
C PHE A 267 -5.34 10.13 15.25
N PHE A 268 -4.72 10.98 14.45
CA PHE A 268 -5.34 11.55 13.27
C PHE A 268 -4.48 11.37 12.03
N ALA A 269 -5.12 11.20 10.89
CA ALA A 269 -4.48 11.24 9.57
C ALA A 269 -5.30 12.13 8.65
N LEU A 270 -4.61 12.96 7.86
CA LEU A 270 -5.20 13.66 6.73
C LEU A 270 -4.93 12.85 5.48
N ALA A 271 -5.87 12.80 4.55
CA ALA A 271 -5.63 12.27 3.22
C ALA A 271 -6.29 13.19 2.18
N PRO A 272 -5.74 13.28 0.96
CA PRO A 272 -6.48 13.87 -0.14
C PRO A 272 -7.80 13.11 -0.32
N PRO A 273 -8.86 13.78 -0.82
CA PRO A 273 -10.07 13.07 -1.22
C PRO A 273 -9.71 11.99 -2.24
N SER A 274 -10.36 10.83 -2.15
CA SER A 274 -10.10 9.75 -3.10
C SER A 274 -10.36 10.26 -4.52
N THR A 275 -9.38 10.11 -5.41
CA THR A 275 -9.51 10.46 -6.84
C THR A 275 -10.25 9.38 -7.62
N GLY A 276 -10.60 8.26 -6.98
CA GLY A 276 -11.47 7.24 -7.55
C GLY A 276 -12.92 7.71 -7.61
N THR A 277 -13.66 7.21 -8.61
CA THR A 277 -15.11 7.36 -8.65
C THR A 277 -15.68 6.89 -7.30
N PRO A 278 -16.53 7.67 -6.61
CA PRO A 278 -17.12 7.23 -5.36
C PRO A 278 -17.94 5.98 -5.63
N GLU A 279 -17.42 4.82 -5.23
CA GLU A 279 -18.17 3.57 -5.24
C GLU A 279 -19.21 3.68 -4.12
N PRO A 280 -20.52 3.70 -4.42
CA PRO A 280 -21.54 3.73 -3.39
C PRO A 280 -21.37 2.49 -2.50
N GLU A 281 -21.16 2.72 -1.20
CA GLU A 281 -21.08 1.64 -0.22
C GLU A 281 -22.46 0.96 -0.15
N GLU A 282 -22.58 -0.23 -0.76
CA GLU A 282 -23.84 -0.98 -0.81
C GLU A 282 -24.39 -1.18 0.60
N ALA A 283 -25.51 -0.53 0.88
CA ALA A 283 -26.35 -0.84 2.02
C ALA A 283 -26.80 -2.32 1.91
N PRO A 284 -27.04 -3.03 3.03
CA PRO A 284 -27.58 -4.38 2.99
C PRO A 284 -28.87 -4.40 2.14
N PRO A 285 -29.14 -5.48 1.38
CA PRO A 285 -30.29 -5.54 0.50
C PRO A 285 -31.57 -5.38 1.33
N GLY A 286 -32.19 -4.20 1.23
CA GLY A 286 -33.56 -4.00 1.65
C GLY A 286 -34.48 -4.72 0.66
N PRO A 287 -35.64 -5.24 1.11
CA PRO A 287 -36.66 -5.66 0.18
C PRO A 287 -37.20 -4.41 -0.53
N ASP A 288 -37.39 -4.57 -1.84
CA ASP A 288 -37.99 -3.63 -2.80
C ASP A 288 -37.06 -2.62 -3.46
N GLY A 289 -36.89 -2.84 -4.77
CA GLY A 289 -36.09 -2.03 -5.68
C GLY A 289 -36.73 -0.69 -5.99
N GLY A 290 -35.91 0.34 -5.93
CA GLY A 290 -36.14 1.62 -6.58
C GLY A 290 -34.82 2.08 -7.15
N SER A 291 -34.69 2.04 -8.48
CA SER A 291 -33.54 2.57 -9.21
C SER A 291 -33.38 4.05 -8.92
N THR A 292 -32.30 4.44 -8.24
CA THR A 292 -31.90 5.85 -8.11
C THR A 292 -31.06 6.25 -9.31
N GLU A 293 -31.57 7.21 -10.07
CA GLU A 293 -30.87 7.89 -11.16
C GLU A 293 -29.50 8.42 -10.72
N SER A 294 -28.48 8.09 -11.51
CA SER A 294 -27.12 8.60 -11.40
C SER A 294 -27.10 10.09 -11.70
N ALA A 295 -26.97 10.92 -10.67
CA ALA A 295 -26.82 12.37 -10.81
C ALA A 295 -25.44 12.74 -11.36
N ALA A 296 -25.42 13.61 -12.38
CA ALA A 296 -24.21 14.19 -12.97
C ALA A 296 -23.32 14.93 -11.94
N PRO A 297 -22.00 15.04 -12.18
CA PRO A 297 -21.07 15.65 -11.23
C PRO A 297 -21.38 17.15 -11.10
N LYS A 298 -21.77 17.57 -9.90
CA LYS A 298 -21.89 18.98 -9.55
C LYS A 298 -20.48 19.58 -9.48
N THR A 299 -20.23 20.62 -10.26
CA THR A 299 -19.10 21.54 -10.12
C THR A 299 -19.25 22.34 -8.82
N GLY A 300 -18.97 21.69 -7.69
CA GLY A 300 -18.79 22.32 -6.39
C GLY A 300 -17.30 22.56 -6.11
N PRO A 301 -16.96 23.27 -5.02
CA PRO A 301 -15.60 23.28 -4.49
C PRO A 301 -15.11 21.84 -4.28
N PRO A 302 -13.79 21.58 -4.42
CA PRO A 302 -13.24 20.25 -4.23
C PRO A 302 -13.69 19.70 -2.87
N PRO A 303 -14.06 18.41 -2.80
CA PRO A 303 -14.51 17.81 -1.56
C PRO A 303 -13.45 18.03 -0.47
N PRO A 304 -13.87 18.29 0.79
CA PRO A 304 -12.94 18.52 1.88
C PRO A 304 -12.00 17.33 2.05
N ALA A 305 -10.79 17.59 2.57
CA ALA A 305 -9.83 16.55 2.87
C ALA A 305 -10.45 15.43 3.71
N LEU A 306 -9.93 14.22 3.55
CA LEU A 306 -10.32 13.10 4.38
C LEU A 306 -9.65 13.20 5.74
N LEU A 307 -10.44 13.44 6.80
CA LEU A 307 -9.95 13.34 8.17
C LEU A 307 -10.28 11.96 8.73
N TRP A 308 -9.24 11.16 8.94
CA TRP A 308 -9.32 9.90 9.66
C TRP A 308 -8.96 10.11 11.12
N MET A 309 -9.65 9.38 11.99
CA MET A 309 -9.28 9.22 13.39
C MET A 309 -9.12 7.74 13.70
N ALA A 310 -8.03 7.41 14.40
CA ALA A 310 -7.87 6.13 15.05
C ALA A 310 -7.78 6.32 16.56
N VAL A 311 -8.44 5.47 17.34
CA VAL A 311 -8.29 5.48 18.81
C VAL A 311 -7.89 4.11 19.33
N ARG A 312 -7.01 4.08 20.33
CA ARG A 312 -6.66 2.87 21.09
C ARG A 312 -7.53 2.79 22.33
N ARG A 313 -8.36 1.75 22.43
CA ARG A 313 -9.28 1.54 23.58
C ARG A 313 -9.39 0.06 23.89
N GLY A 314 -9.10 -0.32 25.13
CA GLY A 314 -9.26 -1.70 25.61
C GLY A 314 -8.50 -2.75 24.78
N GLY A 315 -7.28 -2.43 24.33
CA GLY A 315 -6.47 -3.30 23.47
C GLY A 315 -6.90 -3.37 22.01
N ARG A 316 -7.92 -2.59 21.61
CA ARG A 316 -8.40 -2.49 20.23
C ARG A 316 -8.05 -1.14 19.62
N TRP A 317 -7.92 -1.14 18.30
CA TRP A 317 -7.84 0.06 17.48
C TRP A 317 -9.16 0.26 16.76
N ILE A 318 -9.74 1.45 16.87
CA ILE A 318 -10.98 1.82 16.17
C ILE A 318 -10.65 2.92 15.16
N LEU A 319 -10.84 2.65 13.87
CA LEU A 319 -10.61 3.59 12.77
C LEU A 319 -11.94 4.12 12.24
N GLU A 320 -12.07 5.45 12.17
CA GLU A 320 -13.25 6.18 11.71
C GLU A 320 -12.86 7.26 10.71
N ALA A 321 -13.63 7.40 9.63
CA ALA A 321 -13.53 8.54 8.74
C ALA A 321 -14.52 9.61 9.17
N LEU A 322 -14.03 10.75 9.65
CA LEU A 322 -14.90 11.78 10.23
C LEU A 322 -15.59 12.65 9.19
N SER A 323 -14.93 12.86 8.05
CA SER A 323 -15.37 13.78 7.01
C SER A 323 -16.31 13.14 5.97
N GLU A 324 -16.53 11.83 6.01
CA GLU A 324 -17.43 11.12 5.08
C GLU A 324 -18.51 10.32 5.82
N GLY A 325 -19.75 10.47 5.39
CA GLY A 325 -20.95 9.93 6.05
C GLY A 325 -21.44 8.57 5.53
N ASP A 326 -20.82 8.03 4.49
CA ASP A 326 -21.15 6.71 3.92
C ASP A 326 -20.22 5.59 4.45
N ARG A 327 -19.11 5.96 5.10
CA ARG A 327 -18.13 5.01 5.61
C ARG A 327 -18.56 4.35 6.91
N ALA A 328 -18.23 3.06 7.04
CA ALA A 328 -18.31 2.29 8.28
C ALA A 328 -17.11 2.57 9.21
N THR A 329 -17.29 2.33 10.50
CA THR A 329 -16.19 2.26 11.48
C THR A 329 -15.62 0.86 11.58
N TYR A 330 -14.30 0.73 11.67
CA TYR A 330 -13.61 -0.57 11.74
C TYR A 330 -12.88 -0.72 13.08
N ALA A 331 -12.99 -1.88 13.72
CA ALA A 331 -12.23 -2.19 14.94
C ALA A 331 -11.31 -3.40 14.74
N PHE A 332 -10.07 -3.28 15.22
CA PHE A 332 -8.99 -4.23 15.03
C PHE A 332 -8.33 -4.64 16.35
N GLU A 333 -7.85 -5.87 16.43
CA GLU A 333 -6.95 -6.34 17.49
C GLU A 333 -5.50 -6.25 17.00
N ALA A 334 -4.78 -5.17 17.32
CA ALA A 334 -3.47 -4.88 16.71
C ALA A 334 -2.35 -4.51 17.68
N GLY A 335 -2.52 -4.75 18.99
CA GLY A 335 -1.50 -4.45 20.01
C GLY A 335 -1.21 -2.95 20.13
N ASP A 336 -0.05 -2.57 20.64
CA ASP A 336 0.32 -1.15 20.83
C ASP A 336 0.71 -0.44 19.52
N GLU A 337 1.11 -1.22 18.52
CA GLU A 337 1.64 -0.71 17.25
C GLU A 337 0.60 -0.70 16.12
N GLY A 338 -0.69 -0.81 16.46
CA GLY A 338 -1.76 -0.88 15.47
C GLY A 338 -1.84 0.34 14.56
N HIS A 339 -1.49 1.53 15.05
CA HIS A 339 -1.41 2.74 14.25
C HIS A 339 -0.41 2.63 13.08
N LYS A 340 0.71 1.90 13.23
CA LYS A 340 1.70 1.72 12.14
C LYS A 340 1.11 0.95 10.98
N LEU A 341 0.40 -0.14 11.28
CA LEU A 341 -0.28 -0.96 10.29
C LEU A 341 -1.41 -0.19 9.61
N LEU A 342 -2.19 0.58 10.38
CA LEU A 342 -3.25 1.44 9.83
C LEU A 342 -2.68 2.55 8.94
N SER A 343 -1.59 3.21 9.34
CA SER A 343 -0.88 4.20 8.51
C SER A 343 -0.40 3.59 7.20
N THR A 344 0.17 2.37 7.24
CA THR A 344 0.61 1.65 6.03
C THR A 344 -0.53 1.48 5.03
N VAL A 345 -1.72 1.11 5.52
CA VAL A 345 -2.91 0.94 4.68
C VAL A 345 -3.44 2.28 4.16
N LEU A 346 -3.48 3.31 5.00
CA LEU A 346 -3.96 4.64 4.63
C LEU A 346 -3.02 5.38 3.64
N CYS A 347 -1.73 5.04 3.63
CA CYS A 347 -0.76 5.56 2.66
C CYS A 347 -0.71 4.77 1.35
N ALA A 348 -1.40 3.64 1.23
CA ALA A 348 -1.41 2.86 -0.01
C ALA A 348 -2.26 3.57 -1.08
N PRO A 349 -1.71 3.85 -2.28
CA PRO A 349 -2.28 4.81 -3.25
C PRO A 349 -3.66 4.40 -3.78
N GLN A 350 -3.93 3.09 -3.83
CA GLN A 350 -5.19 2.53 -4.33
C GLN A 350 -5.84 1.62 -3.29
N PHE A 351 -5.64 1.95 -2.00
CA PHE A 351 -6.30 1.24 -0.92
C PHE A 351 -7.82 1.19 -1.15
N SER A 352 -8.36 -0.03 -1.15
CA SER A 352 -9.80 -0.26 -1.15
C SER A 352 -10.22 -0.84 0.19
N ARG A 353 -11.24 -0.23 0.79
CA ARG A 353 -11.86 -0.73 2.03
C ARG A 353 -12.54 -2.07 1.79
N GLU A 354 -13.10 -2.30 0.61
CA GLU A 354 -13.70 -3.60 0.27
C GLU A 354 -12.65 -4.72 0.30
N ALA A 355 -11.44 -4.44 -0.18
CA ALA A 355 -10.30 -5.36 -0.08
C ALA A 355 -9.89 -5.64 1.38
N LEU A 356 -10.35 -4.86 2.36
CA LEU A 356 -10.11 -5.07 3.78
C LEU A 356 -11.21 -5.89 4.46
N TYR A 357 -12.50 -5.68 4.15
CA TYR A 357 -13.57 -6.33 4.92
C TYR A 357 -14.33 -7.43 4.16
N LEU A 358 -14.32 -7.44 2.81
CA LEU A 358 -15.02 -8.49 2.08
C LEU A 358 -14.26 -9.82 2.19
N PRO A 359 -14.97 -10.95 2.35
CA PRO A 359 -14.34 -12.27 2.29
C PRO A 359 -13.85 -12.55 0.87
N MET A 360 -12.84 -13.43 0.73
CA MET A 360 -12.15 -13.65 -0.55
C MET A 360 -13.09 -14.14 -1.65
N GLU A 361 -14.13 -14.90 -1.30
CA GLU A 361 -15.13 -15.46 -2.21
C GLU A 361 -16.04 -14.38 -2.81
N ARG A 362 -16.08 -13.19 -2.18
CA ARG A 362 -16.85 -12.02 -2.66
C ARG A 362 -16.01 -11.07 -3.51
N LEU A 363 -14.69 -11.26 -3.58
CA LEU A 363 -13.80 -10.50 -4.47
C LEU A 363 -13.81 -11.10 -5.88
N THR A 364 -14.97 -11.02 -6.53
CA THR A 364 -15.23 -11.55 -7.88
C THR A 364 -15.91 -10.48 -8.75
N GLY A 365 -16.05 -10.73 -10.06
CA GLY A 365 -16.65 -9.76 -10.98
C GLY A 365 -15.87 -8.45 -11.00
N GLU A 366 -16.55 -7.33 -10.79
CA GLU A 366 -15.95 -5.98 -10.73
C GLU A 366 -14.94 -5.83 -9.57
N ARG A 367 -15.09 -6.62 -8.50
CA ARG A 367 -14.19 -6.63 -7.34
C ARG A 367 -13.01 -7.59 -7.48
N ALA A 368 -12.95 -8.38 -8.55
CA ALA A 368 -11.86 -9.32 -8.80
C ALA A 368 -10.45 -8.69 -8.77
N PRO A 369 -10.22 -7.45 -9.26
CA PRO A 369 -8.92 -6.79 -9.17
C PRO A 369 -8.42 -6.59 -7.73
N LEU A 370 -9.31 -6.58 -6.73
CA LEU A 370 -8.93 -6.42 -5.32
C LEU A 370 -8.40 -7.71 -4.68
N ALA A 371 -8.70 -8.87 -5.28
CA ALA A 371 -8.39 -10.17 -4.69
C ALA A 371 -6.89 -10.44 -4.57
N ALA A 372 -6.09 -9.94 -5.51
CA ALA A 372 -4.65 -10.11 -5.46
C ALA A 372 -4.04 -9.34 -4.28
N ALA A 373 -4.30 -8.03 -4.21
CA ALA A 373 -3.89 -7.17 -3.09
C ALA A 373 -4.32 -7.75 -1.72
N ALA A 374 -5.60 -8.10 -1.56
CA ALA A 374 -6.16 -8.64 -0.32
C ALA A 374 -5.51 -9.95 0.15
N ARG A 375 -5.08 -10.79 -0.81
CA ARG A 375 -4.50 -12.10 -0.55
C ARG A 375 -2.99 -12.07 -0.35
N GLU A 376 -2.30 -11.10 -0.94
CA GLU A 376 -0.85 -11.18 -1.14
C GLU A 376 -0.08 -10.11 -0.39
N LEU A 377 -0.62 -8.91 -0.23
CA LEU A 377 0.07 -7.84 0.49
C LEU A 377 0.14 -8.17 1.98
N PRO A 378 1.34 -8.32 2.57
CA PRO A 378 1.48 -8.73 3.97
C PRO A 378 0.70 -7.84 4.94
N PHE A 379 0.85 -6.52 4.81
CA PHE A 379 0.18 -5.55 5.68
C PHE A 379 -1.36 -5.62 5.58
N LEU A 380 -1.90 -5.85 4.37
CA LEU A 380 -3.34 -5.94 4.20
C LEU A 380 -3.88 -7.26 4.74
N ARG A 381 -3.18 -8.38 4.51
CA ARG A 381 -3.53 -9.68 5.11
C ARG A 381 -3.53 -9.61 6.64
N ASP A 382 -2.51 -8.98 7.21
CA ASP A 382 -2.37 -8.84 8.66
C ASP A 382 -3.51 -7.99 9.22
N LEU A 383 -3.85 -6.88 8.58
CA LEU A 383 -4.96 -6.04 9.03
C LEU A 383 -6.31 -6.75 8.87
N ARG A 384 -6.53 -7.49 7.76
CA ARG A 384 -7.71 -8.33 7.53
C ARG A 384 -7.89 -9.36 8.63
N ALA A 385 -6.82 -10.07 9.02
CA ALA A 385 -6.86 -11.07 10.08
C ALA A 385 -7.18 -10.48 11.47
N ARG A 386 -6.86 -9.20 11.67
CA ARG A 386 -7.07 -8.46 12.92
C ARG A 386 -8.42 -7.74 12.97
N LEU A 387 -9.13 -7.60 11.85
CA LEU A 387 -10.45 -6.97 11.79
C LEU A 387 -11.47 -7.81 12.57
N LYS A 388 -12.10 -7.19 13.58
CA LYS A 388 -13.11 -7.85 14.43
C LYS A 388 -14.51 -7.32 14.21
N VAL A 389 -14.62 -6.01 13.98
CA VAL A 389 -15.91 -5.33 13.90
C VAL A 389 -15.91 -4.38 12.71
N ARG A 390 -17.03 -4.40 11.97
CA ARG A 390 -17.41 -3.36 11.02
C ARG A 390 -18.77 -2.81 11.47
N ALA A 391 -18.78 -1.59 12.00
CA ALA A 391 -19.99 -0.94 12.49
C ALA A 391 -20.56 -0.02 11.41
N LEU A 392 -21.78 -0.32 10.97
CA LEU A 392 -22.55 0.52 10.04
C LEU A 392 -23.27 1.63 10.81
N HIS A 393 -23.36 2.82 10.25
CA HIS A 393 -24.00 3.98 10.88
C HIS A 393 -25.49 4.03 10.60
N THR A 394 -26.22 2.96 10.96
CA THR A 394 -27.69 2.93 10.86
C THR A 394 -28.34 3.85 11.91
N SER A 395 -27.76 3.91 13.10
CA SER A 395 -28.03 4.91 14.14
C SER A 395 -26.85 5.01 15.08
N PHE A 396 -26.74 6.13 15.80
CA PHE A 396 -25.65 6.35 16.75
C PHE A 396 -25.62 5.32 17.90
N ASP A 397 -26.78 4.89 18.39
CA ASP A 397 -26.85 3.89 19.47
C ASP A 397 -26.53 2.48 18.98
N ALA A 398 -26.96 2.11 17.77
CA ALA A 398 -26.56 0.84 17.16
C ALA A 398 -25.05 0.79 16.91
N TRP A 399 -24.48 1.90 16.44
CA TRP A 399 -23.04 2.07 16.23
C TRP A 399 -22.24 1.88 17.54
N LYS A 400 -22.59 2.61 18.62
CA LYS A 400 -21.94 2.45 19.94
C LYS A 400 -22.02 1.01 20.44
N ARG A 401 -23.21 0.39 20.38
CA ARG A 401 -23.43 -0.99 20.83
C ARG A 401 -22.56 -1.97 20.05
N THR A 402 -22.44 -1.78 18.74
CA THR A 402 -21.63 -2.64 17.87
C THR A 402 -20.14 -2.56 18.23
N LEU A 403 -19.65 -1.37 18.61
CA LEU A 403 -18.27 -1.17 19.04
C LEU A 403 -18.01 -1.48 20.52
N GLY A 404 -19.07 -1.66 21.32
CA GLY A 404 -18.96 -1.86 22.77
C GLY A 404 -18.54 -0.59 23.53
N LEU A 405 -19.08 0.57 23.11
CA LEU A 405 -18.79 1.89 23.69
C LEU A 405 -19.88 2.41 24.64
#